data_AF-A0A7W6CSK7-F1
#
_entry.id   AF-A0A7W6CSK7-F1
#
_cell.length_a   1.000
_cell.length_b   1.000
_cell.length_c   1.000
_cell.angle_alpha   90.00
_cell.angle_beta   90.00
_cell.angle_gamma   90.00
#
_symmetry.space_group_name_H-M   'P 1'
#
loop_
_entity.id
_entity.type
_entity.pdbx_description
1 polymer ?
#
loop_
_entity_poly.entity_id
_entity_poly.type
_entity_poly.pdbx_seq_one_letter_code
_entity_poly.pdbx_strand_id
1 'polypeptide(L)' 'MSETMNHIYLHRLYAKRAELEAKLELYDARDCFGDEDVNDGTDCELRSRIDEISAEIDMLEHSRAG' A
#
# COMPACT_ATOMS: atom_id res chain seq x y z
N MET A 1 18.30 -4.16 20.74
CA MET A 1 17.14 -3.24 20.54
C MET A 1 16.75 -3.09 19.06
N SER A 2 17.19 -3.99 18.17
CA SER A 2 17.03 -3.79 16.72
C SER A 2 15.81 -4.52 16.13
N GLU A 3 15.43 -5.67 16.69
CA GLU A 3 14.32 -6.49 16.19
C GLU A 3 12.95 -5.86 16.46
N THR A 4 12.79 -5.20 17.61
CA THR A 4 11.53 -4.51 17.97
C THR A 4 11.24 -3.34 17.05
N MET A 5 12.27 -2.58 16.64
CA MET A 5 12.10 -1.48 15.68
C MET A 5 11.70 -2.00 14.29
N ASN A 6 12.27 -3.13 13.87
CA ASN A 6 11.94 -3.76 12.59
C ASN A 6 10.49 -4.28 12.58
N HIS A 7 10.03 -4.88 13.69
CA HIS A 7 8.65 -5.31 13.85
C HIS A 7 7.64 -4.15 13.85
N ILE A 8 7.94 -3.05 14.54
CA ILE A 8 7.09 -1.84 14.54
C ILE A 8 7.04 -1.24 13.13
N TYR A 9 8.17 -1.23 12.42
CA TYR A 9 8.25 -0.72 11.05
C TYR A 9 7.43 -1.58 10.09
N LEU A 10 7.57 -2.91 10.14
CA LEU A 10 6.79 -3.84 9.35
C LEU A 10 5.28 -3.68 9.61
N HIS A 11 4.86 -3.56 10.87
CA HIS A 11 3.46 -3.29 11.21
C HIS A 11 2.96 -1.96 10.62
N ARG A 12 3.80 -0.93 10.59
CA ARG A 12 3.44 0.36 9.95
C ARG A 12 3.31 0.22 8.43
N LEU A 13 4.16 -0.57 7.78
CA LEU A 13 4.06 -0.85 6.35
C LEU A 13 2.74 -1.57 6.04
N TYR A 14 2.37 -2.59 6.81
CA TYR A 14 1.08 -3.26 6.67
C TYR A 14 -0.11 -2.32 6.85
N ALA A 15 -0.09 -1.48 7.90
CA ALA A 15 -1.15 -0.49 8.12
C ALA A 15 -1.24 0.51 6.96
N LYS A 16 -0.10 0.95 6.43
CA LYS A 16 -0.04 1.88 5.30
C LYS A 16 -0.53 1.23 4.00
N ARG A 17 -0.21 -0.04 3.75
CA ARG A 17 -0.73 -0.79 2.61
C ARG A 17 -2.26 -0.87 2.66
N ALA A 18 -2.82 -1.29 3.80
CA ALA A 18 -4.25 -1.37 3.99
C ALA A 18 -4.98 -0.02 3.81
N GLU A 19 -4.37 1.08 4.26
CA GLU A 19 -4.91 2.43 4.03
C GLU A 19 -4.96 2.78 2.53
N LEU A 20 -3.91 2.44 1.77
CA LEU A 20 -3.86 2.69 0.33
C LEU A 20 -4.83 1.80 -0.45
N GLU A 21 -4.94 0.52 -0.08
CA GLU A 21 -5.90 -0.44 -0.65
C GLU A 21 -7.34 0.05 -0.43
N ALA A 22 -7.69 0.52 0.77
CA ALA A 22 -9.00 1.09 1.05
C ALA A 22 -9.27 2.38 0.25
N LYS A 23 -8.25 3.22 0.05
CA LYS A 23 -8.37 4.42 -0.80
C LYS A 23 -8.62 4.05 -2.26
N LEU A 24 -7.95 3.02 -2.76
CA LEU A 24 -8.13 2.51 -4.11
C LEU A 24 -9.55 1.95 -4.30
N GLU A 25 -10.04 1.16 -3.35
CA GLU A 25 -11.41 0.62 -3.38
C GLU A 25 -12.47 1.74 -3.40
N LEU A 26 -12.28 2.80 -2.63
CA LEU A 26 -13.15 3.98 -2.67
C LEU A 26 -13.07 4.71 -4.01
N TYR A 27 -11.89 4.73 -4.63
CA TYR A 27 -11.68 5.33 -5.95
C TYR A 27 -12.43 4.55 -7.04
N ASP A 28 -12.25 3.23 -7.06
CA ASP A 28 -12.93 2.31 -7.99
C ASP A 28 -14.45 2.35 -7.83
N ALA A 29 -14.94 2.40 -6.59
CA ALA A 29 -16.38 2.51 -6.32
C ALA A 29 -16.97 3.85 -6.80
N ARG A 30 -16.16 4.92 -6.79
CA ARG A 30 -16.56 6.26 -7.26
C ARG A 30 -16.60 6.34 -8.78
N ASP A 31 -15.66 5.69 -9.47
CA ASP A 31 -15.64 5.59 -10.94
C ASP A 31 -16.91 4.91 -11.50
N CYS A 32 -17.51 4.01 -10.70
CA CYS A 32 -18.70 3.24 -11.07
C CYS A 32 -19.99 4.08 -11.30
N PHE A 33 -20.04 5.33 -10.85
CA PHE A 33 -21.24 6.18 -10.92
C PHE A 33 -21.17 7.37 -11.90
N GLY A 34 -20.05 7.53 -12.63
CA GLY A 34 -19.92 8.39 -13.79
C GLY A 34 -20.29 9.87 -13.59
N ASP A 35 -19.29 10.72 -13.43
CA ASP A 35 -19.20 11.99 -14.18
C ASP A 35 -17.73 12.43 -14.18
N GLU A 36 -17.14 12.51 -15.36
CA GLU A 36 -15.74 12.83 -15.66
C GLU A 36 -14.71 11.73 -15.30
N ASP A 37 -14.00 11.24 -16.33
CA ASP A 37 -12.71 10.54 -16.21
C ASP A 37 -11.77 11.38 -15.32
N VAL A 38 -11.87 11.25 -14.01
CA VAL A 38 -10.78 11.61 -13.10
C VAL A 38 -9.75 10.50 -13.28
N ASN A 39 -9.10 10.45 -14.43
CA ASN A 39 -7.87 9.71 -14.61
C ASN A 39 -6.73 10.71 -14.47
N ASP A 40 -6.64 11.31 -13.28
CA ASP A 40 -5.57 12.25 -12.92
C ASP A 40 -4.25 11.53 -12.59
N GLY A 41 -4.22 10.19 -12.73
CA GLY A 41 -3.09 9.34 -12.39
C GLY A 41 -3.13 8.80 -10.95
N THR A 42 -4.11 9.18 -10.13
CA THR A 42 -4.19 8.76 -8.72
C THR A 42 -4.29 7.24 -8.56
N ASP A 43 -5.05 6.52 -9.41
CA ASP A 43 -5.08 5.04 -9.39
C ASP A 43 -3.68 4.44 -9.59
N CYS A 44 -3.00 4.88 -10.65
CA CYS A 44 -1.66 4.43 -11.00
C CYS A 44 -0.65 4.72 -9.89
N GLU A 45 -0.72 5.91 -9.27
CA GLU A 45 0.14 6.28 -8.15
C GLU A 45 -0.16 5.44 -6.89
N LEU A 46 -1.44 5.23 -6.56
CA LEU A 46 -1.86 4.40 -5.43
C LEU A 46 -1.38 2.96 -5.60
N ARG A 47 -1.59 2.36 -6.78
CA ARG A 47 -1.15 0.99 -7.10
C ARG A 47 0.36 0.88 -7.08
N SER A 48 1.07 1.81 -7.71
CA SER A 48 2.55 1.83 -7.67
C SER A 48 3.07 1.91 -6.24
N ARG A 49 2.43 2.71 -5.39
CA ARG A 49 2.82 2.84 -3.98
C ARG A 49 2.50 1.60 -3.15
N ILE A 50 1.39 0.91 -3.44
CA ILE A 50 1.04 -0.38 -2.85
C ILE A 50 2.10 -1.43 -3.23
N ASP A 51 2.50 -1.48 -4.50
CA ASP A 51 3.53 -2.41 -4.99
C ASP A 51 4.88 -2.17 -4.33
N GLU A 52 5.32 -0.90 -4.21
CA GLU A 52 6.55 -0.53 -3.50
C GLU A 52 6.54 -1.01 -2.04
N ILE A 53 5.44 -0.76 -1.32
CA ILE A 53 5.30 -1.15 0.08
C ILE A 53 5.24 -2.68 0.21
N SER A 54 4.59 -3.35 -0.72
CA SER A 54 4.50 -4.82 -0.72
C SER A 54 5.87 -5.46 -0.95
N ALA A 55 6.65 -4.95 -1.90
CA ALA A 55 8.02 -5.40 -2.12
C ALA A 55 8.91 -5.14 -0.89
N GLU A 56 8.73 -4.01 -0.21
CA GLU A 56 9.46 -3.71 1.02
C GLU A 56 9.09 -4.66 2.17
N ILE A 57 7.79 -4.97 2.34
CA ILE A 57 7.32 -5.98 3.29
C ILE A 57 7.97 -7.33 2.99
N ASP A 58 7.91 -7.79 1.75
CA ASP A 58 8.48 -9.08 1.33
C ASP A 58 9.98 -9.15 1.63
N MET A 59 10.73 -8.08 1.33
CA MET A 59 12.17 -8.00 1.65
C MET A 59 12.43 -8.07 3.16
N LEU A 60 11.65 -7.38 3.99
CA LEU A 60 11.80 -7.39 5.44
C LEU A 60 11.42 -8.74 6.06
N GLU A 61 10.41 -9.41 5.51
CA GLU A 61 10.00 -10.74 5.95
C GLU A 61 11.03 -11.80 5.54
N HIS A 62 11.52 -11.75 4.31
CA HIS A 62 12.63 -12.61 3.85
C HIS A 62 13.91 -12.39 4.66
N SER A 63 14.24 -11.14 4.99
CA SER A 63 15.40 -10.82 5.83
C SER A 63 15.25 -11.30 7.28
N ARG A 64 14.03 -11.57 7.75
CA ARG A 64 13.77 -12.14 9.10
C ARG A 64 13.72 -13.66 9.10
N ALA A 65 13.49 -14.29 7.95
CA ALA A 65 13.37 -15.74 7.81
C ALA A 65 14.71 -16.46 7.55
N GLY A 66 15.78 -15.71 7.26
CA GLY A 66 17.17 -16.21 7.09
C GLY A 66 18.05 -15.92 8.29
#